data_AF-A0A1Y4ITV2-F1
#
_entry.id   AF-A0A1Y4ITV2-F1
#
_cell.length_a   1.000
_cell.length_b   1.000
_cell.length_c   1.000
_cell.angle_alpha   90.00
_cell.angle_beta   90.00
_cell.angle_gamma   90.00
#
_symmetry.space_group_name_H-M   'P 1'
#
loop_
_entity.id
_entity.type
_entity.pdbx_description
1 polymer ?
#
loop_
_entity_poly.entity_id
_entity_poly.type
_entity_poly.pdbx_seq_one_letter_code
_entity_poly.pdbx_strand_id
1 'polypeptide(L)'
;MNIKRAKQEIINTVRAYLAKDEFGAYRIPAVRQRPILLMGPPGIGKTQIMEQIANELDIDLVAYTITHHTRQSALGLPFIEHRSFGGREYAVTEYTMSEILAAVWQAMERSGRKEGILFLDEVNCISETLAPMMLQFLQCKTFGNQRLPEGWIIAAAGNPPEYNKSVREFDVVTLDRVKRIDVKEDYAAWKEYALRRGIHGAILSYLDIRKDHFYKVEAGPEGMQFVTARGWEDLSEILHTYEALGLTADREVVGQYLQMPAIAKDFANYLELYAKYRRVYRVEEILNGSWEALRARELAAAPFDEKLSVLGLVLSRLNESARAAWQLDQLAGLVHESLLRVKAALGQTPAAQILTAELAGLDRQIAAKKEAGSADRQGMQLLNQAARTLEGYLHTLELEAPAEPFDRLKELFAETLEQRAAAADETGSYLANAFAFLDESLPGSQELVIFATELTTGFYTSWYIETFGCEAYFAHNKDLLFADTENALLGEIAAARAAQNGTAGEELTL
;
A
#
# COMPACT_ATOMS: atom_id res chain seq x y z
N MET A 1 3.94 3.58 17.19
CA MET A 1 3.13 2.48 16.60
C MET A 1 3.55 2.29 15.14
N ASN A 2 3.19 1.19 14.48
CA ASN A 2 3.49 1.03 13.06
C ASN A 2 2.50 1.82 12.18
N ILE A 3 2.83 1.91 10.88
CA ILE A 3 2.08 2.71 9.90
C ILE A 3 0.64 2.20 9.69
N LYS A 4 0.40 0.88 9.78
CA LYS A 4 -0.93 0.27 9.61
C LYS A 4 -1.88 0.67 10.73
N ARG A 5 -1.43 0.57 11.99
CA ARG A 5 -2.21 1.05 13.14
C ARG A 5 -2.44 2.56 13.08
N ALA A 6 -1.44 3.32 12.64
CA ALA A 6 -1.58 4.78 12.46
C ALA A 6 -2.67 5.11 11.42
N LYS A 7 -2.69 4.42 10.27
CA LYS A 7 -3.74 4.55 9.25
C LYS A 7 -5.14 4.35 9.84
N GLN A 8 -5.33 3.27 10.60
CA GLN A 8 -6.64 2.98 11.22
C GLN A 8 -7.05 4.05 12.23
N GLU A 9 -6.12 4.55 13.03
CA GLU A 9 -6.38 5.61 14.00
C GLU A 9 -6.79 6.93 13.32
N ILE A 10 -6.18 7.25 12.19
CA ILE A 10 -6.54 8.41 11.36
C ILE A 10 -7.94 8.21 10.77
N ILE A 11 -8.25 7.03 10.22
CA ILE A 11 -9.60 6.71 9.70
C ILE A 11 -10.66 6.93 10.77
N ASN A 12 -10.44 6.37 11.96
CA ASN A 12 -11.36 6.51 13.08
C ASN A 12 -11.53 7.98 13.49
N THR A 13 -10.43 8.74 13.49
CA THR A 13 -10.44 10.18 13.82
C THR A 13 -11.21 10.98 12.77
N VAL A 14 -10.98 10.73 11.49
CA VAL A 14 -11.67 11.41 10.38
C VAL A 14 -13.17 11.09 10.43
N ARG A 15 -13.55 9.81 10.57
CA ARG A 15 -14.96 9.42 10.75
C ARG A 15 -15.60 10.12 11.94
N ALA A 16 -14.91 10.20 13.08
CA ALA A 16 -15.43 10.88 14.26
C ALA A 16 -15.59 12.40 14.06
N TYR A 17 -14.67 13.03 13.33
CA TYR A 17 -14.70 14.47 13.05
C TYR A 17 -15.75 14.84 11.99
N LEU A 18 -16.03 13.95 11.05
CA LEU A 18 -17.04 14.15 10.01
C LEU A 18 -18.44 13.63 10.40
N ALA A 19 -18.54 12.87 11.49
CA ALA A 19 -19.83 12.36 11.98
C ALA A 19 -20.79 13.51 12.31
N LYS A 20 -21.99 13.46 11.71
CA LYS A 20 -23.06 14.43 11.93
C LYS A 20 -24.12 13.89 12.90
N ASP A 21 -24.81 14.80 13.57
CA ASP A 21 -26.01 14.50 14.35
C ASP A 21 -27.27 14.47 13.46
N GLU A 22 -28.43 14.28 14.08
CA GLU A 22 -29.73 14.22 13.39
C GLU A 22 -30.13 15.53 12.70
N PHE A 23 -29.48 16.65 13.04
CA PHE A 23 -29.72 17.96 12.44
C PHE A 23 -28.69 18.31 11.35
N GLY A 24 -27.76 17.40 11.04
CA GLY A 24 -26.72 17.60 10.05
C GLY A 24 -25.51 18.40 10.55
N ALA A 25 -25.42 18.71 11.84
CA ALA A 25 -24.28 19.40 12.44
C ALA A 25 -23.19 18.39 12.84
N TYR A 26 -21.91 18.78 12.72
CA TYR A 26 -20.80 17.92 13.15
C TYR A 26 -20.84 17.69 14.66
N ARG A 27 -20.81 16.42 15.08
CA ARG A 27 -20.83 16.01 16.49
C ARG A 27 -19.68 16.59 17.29
N ILE A 28 -18.51 16.72 16.65
CA ILE A 28 -17.35 17.42 17.20
C ILE A 28 -17.18 18.71 16.41
N PRO A 29 -17.47 19.88 17.01
CA PRO A 29 -17.31 21.17 16.34
C PRO A 29 -15.88 21.38 15.85
N ALA A 30 -15.69 22.06 14.72
CA ALA A 30 -14.37 22.26 14.10
C ALA A 30 -13.30 22.85 15.03
N VAL A 31 -13.71 23.68 16.00
CA VAL A 31 -12.85 24.26 17.05
C VAL A 31 -12.32 23.24 18.08
N ARG A 32 -13.02 22.11 18.27
CA ARG A 32 -12.60 21.01 19.17
C ARG A 32 -11.89 19.88 18.43
N GLN A 33 -11.82 19.94 17.11
CA GLN A 33 -11.09 18.97 16.30
C GLN A 33 -9.60 19.29 16.33
N ARG A 34 -8.84 18.52 17.12
CA ARG A 34 -7.37 18.61 17.15
C ARG A 34 -6.81 18.13 15.81
N PRO A 35 -5.91 18.89 15.14
CA PRO A 35 -5.20 18.42 13.96
C PRO A 35 -4.45 17.13 14.24
N ILE A 36 -4.32 16.29 13.23
CA ILE A 36 -3.53 15.06 13.34
C ILE A 36 -2.08 15.41 13.03
N LEU A 37 -1.14 15.04 13.90
CA LEU A 37 0.30 15.22 13.66
C LEU A 37 0.99 13.85 13.64
N LEU A 38 1.47 13.44 12.48
CA LEU A 38 2.26 12.23 12.29
C LEU A 38 3.75 12.55 12.45
N MET A 39 4.38 11.96 13.47
CA MET A 39 5.82 12.05 13.68
C MET A 39 6.44 10.71 13.34
N GLY A 40 7.35 10.66 12.37
CA GLY A 40 8.02 9.40 12.03
C GLY A 40 9.11 9.58 10.99
N PRO A 41 9.98 8.57 10.81
CA PRO A 41 11.09 8.64 9.87
C PRO A 41 10.65 8.99 8.43
N PRO A 42 11.52 9.60 7.61
CA PRO A 42 11.23 9.83 6.20
C PRO A 42 11.05 8.51 5.44
N GLY A 43 10.25 8.52 4.38
CA GLY A 43 10.15 7.38 3.46
C GLY A 43 9.35 6.17 3.96
N ILE A 44 8.63 6.24 5.09
CA ILE A 44 7.78 5.15 5.61
C ILE A 44 6.32 5.15 5.08
N GLY A 45 6.01 5.97 4.07
CA GLY A 45 4.67 6.02 3.47
C GLY A 45 3.64 6.97 4.12
N LYS A 46 4.07 7.97 4.91
CA LYS A 46 3.16 8.94 5.58
C LYS A 46 2.20 9.66 4.62
N THR A 47 2.69 10.08 3.45
CA THR A 47 1.89 10.74 2.41
C THR A 47 0.94 9.75 1.73
N GLN A 48 1.45 8.56 1.38
CA GLN A 48 0.68 7.50 0.73
C GLN A 48 -0.49 7.01 1.59
N ILE A 49 -0.35 6.95 2.91
CA ILE A 49 -1.50 6.58 3.77
C ILE A 49 -2.61 7.62 3.73
N MET A 50 -2.31 8.92 3.55
CA MET A 50 -3.35 9.95 3.46
C MET A 50 -4.20 9.78 2.21
N GLU A 51 -3.55 9.47 1.08
CA GLU A 51 -4.24 9.13 -0.17
C GLU A 51 -5.13 7.90 0.00
N GLN A 52 -4.62 6.84 0.63
CA GLN A 52 -5.41 5.65 0.91
C GLN A 52 -6.63 5.95 1.77
N ILE A 53 -6.49 6.80 2.79
CA ILE A 53 -7.58 7.16 3.71
C ILE A 53 -8.63 8.00 2.99
N ALA A 54 -8.22 8.97 2.17
CA ALA A 54 -9.14 9.79 1.41
C ALA A 54 -9.98 8.95 0.43
N ASN A 55 -9.34 8.00 -0.26
CA ASN A 55 -10.01 7.05 -1.13
C ASN A 55 -10.98 6.13 -0.35
N GLU A 56 -10.55 5.58 0.78
CA GLU A 56 -11.36 4.67 1.60
C GLU A 56 -12.59 5.36 2.23
N LEU A 57 -12.49 6.66 2.52
CA LEU A 57 -13.56 7.45 3.13
C LEU A 57 -14.37 8.25 2.11
N ASP A 58 -14.03 8.17 0.82
CA ASP A 58 -14.68 8.92 -0.26
C ASP A 58 -14.68 10.44 -0.03
N ILE A 59 -13.56 10.98 0.44
CA ILE A 59 -13.35 12.42 0.70
C ILE A 59 -12.21 12.97 -0.17
N ASP A 60 -12.08 14.29 -0.24
CA ASP A 60 -10.95 14.92 -0.96
C ASP A 60 -9.65 14.87 -0.16
N LEU A 61 -8.53 14.92 -0.88
CA LEU A 61 -7.20 15.13 -0.32
C LEU A 61 -6.50 16.26 -1.06
N VAL A 62 -5.99 17.22 -0.29
CA VAL A 62 -5.06 18.24 -0.79
C VAL A 62 -3.77 18.09 0.01
N ALA A 63 -2.67 17.77 -0.67
CA ALA A 63 -1.37 17.55 -0.04
C ALA A 63 -0.38 18.64 -0.43
N TYR A 64 0.30 19.22 0.56
CA TYR A 64 1.31 20.27 0.38
C TYR A 64 2.57 19.98 1.19
N THR A 65 3.73 20.11 0.56
CA THR A 65 5.04 20.06 1.24
C THR A 65 5.47 21.49 1.58
N ILE A 66 5.34 21.89 2.85
CA ILE A 66 5.46 23.29 3.24
C ILE A 66 6.89 23.86 3.06
N THR A 67 7.92 23.02 3.06
CA THR A 67 9.32 23.44 2.92
C THR A 67 9.62 24.17 1.61
N HIS A 68 8.81 23.97 0.57
CA HIS A 68 8.93 24.66 -0.71
C HIS A 68 8.15 25.98 -0.79
N HIS A 69 7.37 26.32 0.25
CA HIS A 69 6.50 27.49 0.25
C HIS A 69 7.15 28.70 0.89
N THR A 70 6.97 29.84 0.25
CA THR A 70 7.28 31.14 0.85
C THR A 70 6.10 31.59 1.72
N ARG A 71 6.37 32.51 2.65
CA ARG A 71 5.33 33.20 3.43
C ARG A 71 4.22 33.76 2.55
N GLN A 72 4.57 34.27 1.37
CA GLN A 72 3.63 34.86 0.42
C GLN A 72 2.70 33.80 -0.21
N SER A 73 3.23 32.64 -0.61
CA SER A 73 2.37 31.54 -1.13
C SER A 73 1.40 31.00 -0.08
N ALA A 74 1.83 30.94 1.19
CA ALA A 74 1.00 30.44 2.29
C ALA A 74 -0.06 31.45 2.76
N LEU A 75 0.25 32.75 2.82
CA LEU A 75 -0.68 33.80 3.27
C LEU A 75 -1.51 34.44 2.15
N GLY A 76 -0.98 34.45 0.92
CA GLY A 76 -1.40 35.36 -0.13
C GLY A 76 -0.48 36.59 -0.25
N LEU A 77 -0.68 37.35 -1.33
CA LEU A 77 0.05 38.58 -1.60
C LEU A 77 -0.61 39.77 -0.90
N PRO A 78 0.17 40.65 -0.24
CA PRO A 78 -0.38 41.83 0.38
C PRO A 78 -0.82 42.85 -0.69
N PHE A 79 -1.99 43.45 -0.49
CA PHE A 79 -2.45 44.58 -1.30
C PHE A 79 -3.06 45.66 -0.40
N ILE A 80 -3.08 46.89 -0.91
CA ILE A 80 -3.60 48.05 -0.17
C ILE A 80 -5.09 48.15 -0.44
N GLU A 81 -5.89 48.17 0.62
CA GLU A 81 -7.31 48.47 0.59
C GLU A 81 -7.57 49.74 1.41
N HIS A 82 -8.57 50.53 1.01
CA HIS A 82 -8.97 51.71 1.79
C HIS A 82 -10.27 51.39 2.54
N ARG A 83 -10.25 51.53 3.86
CA ARG A 83 -11.40 51.27 4.73
C ARG A 83 -11.72 52.47 5.60
N SER A 84 -13.01 52.69 5.84
CA SER A 84 -13.48 53.75 6.73
C SER A 84 -13.61 53.25 8.15
N PHE A 85 -12.85 53.84 9.07
CA PHE A 85 -12.95 53.61 10.51
C PHE A 85 -13.29 54.92 11.21
N GLY A 86 -14.41 54.95 11.94
CA GLY A 86 -14.84 56.16 12.66
C GLY A 86 -15.09 57.38 11.75
N GLY A 87 -15.52 57.15 10.50
CA GLY A 87 -15.79 58.21 9.52
C GLY A 87 -14.55 58.79 8.83
N ARG A 88 -13.36 58.21 9.04
CA ARG A 88 -12.12 58.56 8.34
C ARG A 88 -11.61 57.38 7.53
N GLU A 89 -11.10 57.66 6.35
CA GLU A 89 -10.52 56.66 5.45
C GLU A 89 -9.05 56.38 5.84
N TYR A 90 -8.71 55.11 5.93
CA TYR A 90 -7.36 54.63 6.21
C TYR A 90 -6.97 53.58 5.18
N ALA A 91 -5.73 53.67 4.68
CA ALA A 91 -5.11 52.56 3.95
C ALA A 91 -4.80 51.43 4.93
N VAL A 92 -5.32 50.25 4.66
CA VAL A 92 -5.09 49.01 5.41
C VAL A 92 -4.46 47.96 4.50
N THR A 93 -3.72 47.03 5.11
CA THR A 93 -3.13 45.90 4.41
C THR A 93 -4.07 44.72 4.44
N GLU A 94 -4.46 44.22 3.27
CA GLU A 94 -5.19 42.96 3.10
C GLU A 94 -4.34 41.95 2.33
N TYR A 95 -4.75 40.68 2.34
CA TYR A 95 -4.05 39.58 1.66
C TYR A 95 -4.98 38.89 0.68
N THR A 96 -4.46 38.49 -0.47
CA THR A 96 -5.19 37.61 -1.41
C THR A 96 -5.45 36.25 -0.78
N MET A 97 -6.28 35.42 -1.42
CA MET A 97 -6.45 34.03 -0.99
C MET A 97 -5.12 33.28 -0.99
N SER A 98 -4.92 32.51 0.09
CA SER A 98 -3.80 31.55 0.20
C SER A 98 -3.90 30.52 -0.92
N GLU A 99 -2.78 30.19 -1.58
CA GLU A 99 -2.76 29.12 -2.60
C GLU A 99 -3.22 27.78 -2.02
N ILE A 100 -2.89 27.53 -0.75
CA ILE A 100 -3.28 26.31 -0.03
C ILE A 100 -4.81 26.24 0.13
N LEU A 101 -5.43 27.35 0.56
CA LEU A 101 -6.89 27.39 0.70
C LEU A 101 -7.60 27.42 -0.65
N ALA A 102 -7.02 28.08 -1.66
CA ALA A 102 -7.55 28.08 -3.03
C ALA A 102 -7.60 26.66 -3.59
N ALA A 103 -6.54 25.86 -3.40
CA ALA A 103 -6.53 24.46 -3.83
C ALA A 103 -7.57 23.59 -3.12
N VAL A 104 -7.85 23.88 -1.84
CA VAL A 104 -8.96 23.22 -1.11
C VAL A 104 -10.30 23.53 -1.77
N TRP A 105 -10.60 24.80 -2.05
CA TRP A 105 -11.85 25.17 -2.73
C TRP A 105 -11.95 24.57 -4.14
N GLN A 106 -10.86 24.62 -4.92
CA GLN A 106 -10.80 24.02 -6.25
C GLN A 106 -11.01 22.51 -6.22
N ALA A 107 -10.47 21.80 -5.22
CA ALA A 107 -10.70 20.38 -5.03
C ALA A 107 -12.19 20.09 -4.80
N MET A 108 -12.85 20.86 -3.91
CA MET A 108 -14.29 20.73 -3.64
C MET A 108 -15.14 21.01 -4.88
N GLU A 109 -14.82 22.06 -5.65
CA GLU A 109 -15.55 22.42 -6.88
C GLU A 109 -15.43 21.32 -7.94
N ARG A 110 -14.24 20.74 -8.08
CA ARG A 110 -13.96 19.69 -9.07
C ARG A 110 -14.60 18.36 -8.70
N SER A 111 -14.48 17.95 -7.44
CA SER A 111 -14.96 16.64 -6.97
C SER A 111 -16.45 16.64 -6.64
N GLY A 112 -17.03 17.83 -6.36
CA GLY A 112 -18.37 17.97 -5.78
C GLY A 112 -18.44 17.57 -4.29
N ARG A 113 -17.32 17.14 -3.70
CA ARG A 113 -17.24 16.72 -2.29
C ARG A 113 -17.06 17.94 -1.41
N LYS A 114 -17.74 17.93 -0.26
CA LYS A 114 -17.65 19.01 0.74
C LYS A 114 -16.67 18.72 1.88
N GLU A 115 -16.19 17.49 1.95
CA GLU A 115 -15.38 16.98 3.06
C GLU A 115 -14.04 16.51 2.52
N GLY A 116 -12.98 16.73 3.30
CA GLY A 116 -11.61 16.44 2.84
C GLY A 116 -10.55 16.53 3.92
N ILE A 117 -9.34 16.14 3.54
CA ILE A 117 -8.12 16.25 4.35
C ILE A 117 -7.19 17.25 3.66
N LEU A 118 -6.75 18.27 4.41
CA LEU A 118 -5.60 19.06 4.05
C LEU A 118 -4.37 18.46 4.74
N PHE A 119 -3.52 17.80 3.97
CA PHE A 119 -2.28 17.18 4.44
C PHE A 119 -1.08 18.11 4.23
N LEU A 120 -0.40 18.44 5.32
CA LEU A 120 0.79 19.28 5.33
C LEU A 120 2.02 18.43 5.66
N ASP A 121 2.88 18.20 4.67
CA ASP A 121 4.11 17.45 4.86
C ASP A 121 5.27 18.37 5.29
N GLU A 122 6.20 17.79 6.03
CA GLU A 122 7.39 18.44 6.60
C GLU A 122 7.11 19.71 7.43
N VAL A 123 6.01 19.74 8.20
CA VAL A 123 5.58 20.93 8.96
C VAL A 123 6.58 21.42 10.01
N ASN A 124 7.52 20.58 10.43
CA ASN A 124 8.55 20.93 11.39
C ASN A 124 9.89 21.34 10.74
N CYS A 125 9.99 21.31 9.41
CA CYS A 125 11.15 21.77 8.65
C CYS A 125 10.94 23.20 8.08
N ILE A 126 9.88 23.88 8.50
CA ILE A 126 9.47 25.18 7.96
C ILE A 126 10.41 26.31 8.38
N SER A 127 10.48 27.34 7.54
CA SER A 127 11.28 28.54 7.82
C SER A 127 10.79 29.28 9.07
N GLU A 128 11.69 30.02 9.70
CA GLU A 128 11.39 30.82 10.90
C GLU A 128 10.24 31.80 10.72
N THR A 129 10.18 32.40 9.54
CA THR A 129 9.19 33.42 9.21
C THR A 129 7.81 32.83 8.96
N LEU A 130 7.72 31.51 8.71
CA LEU A 130 6.47 30.79 8.50
C LEU A 130 5.98 30.08 9.77
N ALA A 131 6.88 29.74 10.69
CA ALA A 131 6.56 28.95 11.88
C ALA A 131 5.38 29.48 12.72
N PRO A 132 5.33 30.77 13.13
CA PRO A 132 4.21 31.27 13.93
C PRO A 132 2.85 31.13 13.25
N MET A 133 2.81 31.32 11.93
CA MET A 133 1.56 31.24 11.16
C MET A 133 1.12 29.81 10.93
N MET A 134 2.07 28.89 10.72
CA MET A 134 1.74 27.46 10.62
C MET A 134 1.19 26.93 11.94
N LEU A 135 1.78 27.34 13.07
CA LEU A 135 1.27 26.99 14.40
C LEU A 135 -0.14 27.54 14.62
N GLN A 136 -0.38 28.80 14.24
CA GLN A 136 -1.72 29.37 14.26
C GLN A 136 -2.69 28.60 13.37
N PHE A 137 -2.26 28.20 12.17
CA PHE A 137 -3.11 27.45 11.24
C PHE A 137 -3.48 26.07 11.77
N LEU A 138 -2.52 25.32 12.30
CA LEU A 138 -2.78 24.05 12.96
C LEU A 138 -3.79 24.24 14.10
N GLN A 139 -3.59 25.23 14.97
CA GLN A 139 -4.43 25.40 16.16
C GLN A 139 -5.83 25.96 15.88
N CYS A 140 -5.93 26.92 14.96
CA CYS A 140 -7.16 27.70 14.74
C CYS A 140 -7.87 27.37 13.44
N LYS A 141 -7.26 26.55 12.56
CA LYS A 141 -7.72 26.29 11.18
C LYS A 141 -7.91 27.57 10.35
N THR A 142 -7.07 28.57 10.59
CA THR A 142 -7.15 29.89 9.94
C THR A 142 -5.77 30.32 9.48
N PHE A 143 -5.63 30.65 8.19
CA PHE A 143 -4.47 31.32 7.62
C PHE A 143 -4.81 32.80 7.46
N GLY A 144 -4.11 33.68 8.18
CA GLY A 144 -4.42 35.11 8.18
C GLY A 144 -5.85 35.37 8.67
N ASN A 145 -6.70 35.95 7.81
CA ASN A 145 -8.13 36.18 8.06
C ASN A 145 -9.04 35.12 7.41
N GLN A 146 -8.48 34.10 6.76
CA GLN A 146 -9.23 33.10 6.00
C GLN A 146 -9.26 31.76 6.73
N ARG A 147 -10.46 31.19 6.86
CA ARG A 147 -10.68 29.92 7.57
C ARG A 147 -10.71 28.77 6.59
N LEU A 148 -10.17 27.63 7.00
CA LEU A 148 -10.37 26.36 6.31
C LEU A 148 -11.88 26.03 6.28
N PRO A 149 -12.43 25.55 5.14
CA PRO A 149 -13.85 25.21 5.05
C PRO A 149 -14.29 24.19 6.10
N GLU A 150 -15.56 24.26 6.50
CA GLU A 150 -16.13 23.21 7.35
C GLU A 150 -16.16 21.87 6.60
N GLY A 151 -15.98 20.76 7.33
CA GLY A 151 -15.79 19.43 6.72
C GLY A 151 -14.35 19.11 6.32
N TRP A 152 -13.42 20.07 6.47
CA TRP A 152 -12.00 19.83 6.22
C TRP A 152 -11.18 19.63 7.50
N ILE A 153 -10.36 18.58 7.47
CA ILE A 153 -9.52 18.16 8.59
C ILE A 153 -8.06 18.42 8.24
N ILE A 154 -7.32 18.97 9.19
CA ILE A 154 -5.87 19.17 9.02
C ILE A 154 -5.15 17.93 9.52
N ALA A 155 -4.36 17.34 8.63
CA ALA A 155 -3.35 16.35 8.96
C ALA A 155 -1.97 16.92 8.61
N ALA A 156 -0.98 16.66 9.45
CA ALA A 156 0.38 17.15 9.28
C ALA A 156 1.38 16.02 9.50
N ALA A 157 2.51 16.07 8.82
CA ALA A 157 3.62 15.14 9.03
C ALA A 157 4.92 15.89 9.32
N GLY A 158 5.70 15.35 10.24
CA GLY A 158 7.02 15.83 10.60
C GLY A 158 8.01 14.69 10.76
N ASN A 159 9.29 15.04 10.66
CA ASN A 159 10.39 14.10 10.85
C ASN A 159 11.01 14.29 12.25
N PRO A 160 11.36 13.22 12.98
CA PRO A 160 12.09 13.36 14.23
C PRO A 160 13.44 14.10 14.02
N PRO A 161 13.93 14.88 15.01
CA PRO A 161 15.12 15.71 14.86
C PRO A 161 16.39 14.94 14.47
N GLU A 162 16.48 13.67 14.86
CA GLU A 162 17.60 12.78 14.53
C GLU A 162 17.77 12.53 13.02
N TYR A 163 16.72 12.71 12.22
CA TYR A 163 16.75 12.47 10.77
C TYR A 163 17.01 13.72 9.92
N ASN A 164 16.81 14.93 10.47
CA ASN A 164 16.96 16.16 9.68
C ASN A 164 17.35 17.35 10.56
N LYS A 165 18.51 17.95 10.27
CA LYS A 165 19.09 19.06 11.04
C LYS A 165 18.28 20.35 10.97
N SER A 166 17.40 20.50 9.98
CA SER A 166 16.53 21.67 9.82
C SER A 166 15.22 21.56 10.62
N VAL A 167 15.02 20.45 11.33
CA VAL A 167 13.82 20.21 12.14
C VAL A 167 13.81 21.12 13.36
N ARG A 168 12.67 21.76 13.57
CA ARG A 168 12.33 22.52 14.77
C ARG A 168 11.35 21.72 15.60
N GLU A 169 11.65 21.50 16.87
CA GLU A 169 10.71 20.82 17.77
C GLU A 169 9.52 21.73 18.10
N PHE A 170 8.33 21.12 18.14
CA PHE A 170 7.13 21.80 18.61
C PHE A 170 7.16 21.93 20.14
N ASP A 171 6.79 23.10 20.65
CA ASP A 171 6.66 23.32 22.09
C ASP A 171 5.50 22.52 22.70
N VAL A 172 5.51 22.38 24.03
CA VAL A 172 4.48 21.64 24.77
C VAL A 172 3.08 22.21 24.52
N VAL A 173 2.97 23.52 24.37
CA VAL A 173 1.69 24.22 24.13
C VAL A 173 1.09 23.85 22.78
N THR A 174 1.92 23.73 21.75
CA THR A 174 1.52 23.27 20.42
C THR A 174 1.15 21.79 20.47
N LEU A 175 1.97 20.98 21.12
CA LEU A 175 1.74 19.53 21.23
C LEU A 175 0.43 19.18 21.96
N ASP A 176 0.01 19.98 22.95
CA ASP A 176 -1.27 19.78 23.65
C ASP A 176 -2.50 20.04 22.74
N ARG A 177 -2.34 20.82 21.66
CA ARG A 177 -3.42 21.19 20.74
C ARG A 177 -3.53 20.28 19.52
N VAL A 178 -2.62 19.34 19.34
CA VAL A 178 -2.63 18.37 18.24
C VAL A 178 -2.85 16.94 18.76
N LYS A 179 -3.36 16.08 17.90
CA LYS A 179 -3.38 14.64 18.11
C LYS A 179 -2.09 14.05 17.51
N ARG A 180 -1.05 13.95 18.34
CA ARG A 180 0.25 13.38 17.95
C ARG A 180 0.16 11.86 17.82
N ILE A 181 0.64 11.32 16.70
CA ILE A 181 0.80 9.90 16.43
C ILE A 181 2.26 9.67 16.04
N ASP A 182 3.00 9.01 16.93
CA ASP A 182 4.38 8.59 16.65
C ASP A 182 4.39 7.27 15.87
N VAL A 183 4.87 7.33 14.63
CA VAL A 183 4.99 6.22 13.70
C VAL A 183 6.44 5.76 13.64
N LYS A 184 6.66 4.45 13.74
CA LYS A 184 7.96 3.81 13.59
C LYS A 184 7.99 2.96 12.33
N GLU A 185 9.19 2.78 11.79
CA GLU A 185 9.53 1.77 10.81
C GLU A 185 9.17 0.37 11.33
N ASP A 186 8.55 -0.43 10.49
CA ASP A 186 8.09 -1.77 10.82
C ASP A 186 8.12 -2.59 9.52
N TYR A 187 9.07 -3.53 9.44
CA TYR A 187 9.25 -4.34 8.24
C TYR A 187 8.03 -5.23 7.99
N ALA A 188 7.41 -5.81 9.02
CA ALA A 188 6.25 -6.69 8.85
C ALA A 188 5.06 -5.93 8.23
N ALA A 189 4.77 -4.73 8.75
CA ALA A 189 3.73 -3.87 8.19
C ALA A 189 4.05 -3.40 6.76
N TRP A 190 5.33 -3.13 6.45
CA TRP A 190 5.75 -2.78 5.10
C TRP A 190 5.71 -3.96 4.14
N LYS A 191 6.05 -5.18 4.60
CA LYS A 191 6.04 -6.41 3.79
C LYS A 191 4.65 -6.73 3.26
N GLU A 192 3.60 -6.60 4.08
CA GLU A 192 2.21 -6.75 3.62
C GLU A 192 1.89 -5.80 2.44
N TYR A 193 2.32 -4.54 2.56
CA TYR A 193 2.18 -3.56 1.49
C TYR A 193 3.03 -3.92 0.26
N ALA A 194 4.27 -4.35 0.47
CA ALA A 194 5.22 -4.68 -0.56
C ALA A 194 4.76 -5.89 -1.41
N LEU A 195 4.21 -6.92 -0.78
CA LEU A 195 3.59 -8.07 -1.44
C LEU A 195 2.43 -7.63 -2.33
N ARG A 196 1.56 -6.75 -1.82
CA ARG A 196 0.42 -6.22 -2.60
C ARG A 196 0.85 -5.35 -3.78
N ARG A 197 1.89 -4.52 -3.61
CA ARG A 197 2.46 -3.71 -4.71
C ARG A 197 3.22 -4.55 -5.74
N GLY A 198 3.72 -5.72 -5.34
CA GLY A 198 4.57 -6.56 -6.17
C GLY A 198 6.03 -6.10 -6.17
N ILE A 199 6.54 -5.74 -4.99
CA ILE A 199 7.98 -5.47 -4.80
C ILE A 199 8.78 -6.73 -5.18
N HIS A 200 9.93 -6.50 -5.80
CA HIS A 200 10.78 -7.52 -6.39
C HIS A 200 11.14 -8.61 -5.36
N GLY A 201 10.91 -9.87 -5.71
CA GLY A 201 11.06 -11.01 -4.78
C GLY A 201 12.44 -11.11 -4.12
N ALA A 202 13.51 -10.71 -4.82
CA ALA A 202 14.86 -10.66 -4.26
C ALA A 202 14.98 -9.70 -3.06
N ILE A 203 14.30 -8.55 -3.10
CA ILE A 203 14.31 -7.58 -2.00
C ILE A 203 13.60 -8.15 -0.78
N LEU A 204 12.42 -8.76 -0.99
CA LEU A 204 11.66 -9.37 0.09
C LEU A 204 12.44 -10.51 0.75
N SER A 205 12.97 -11.42 -0.08
CA SER A 205 13.73 -12.58 0.38
C SER A 205 15.00 -12.17 1.13
N TYR A 206 15.68 -11.11 0.67
CA TYR A 206 16.84 -10.54 1.37
C TYR A 206 16.47 -9.97 2.73
N LEU A 207 15.42 -9.14 2.79
CA LEU A 207 14.99 -8.47 4.01
C LEU A 207 14.39 -9.45 5.04
N ASP A 208 13.85 -10.59 4.61
CA ASP A 208 13.43 -11.65 5.52
C ASP A 208 14.61 -12.25 6.30
N ILE A 209 15.77 -12.37 5.63
CA ILE A 209 17.02 -12.83 6.24
C ILE A 209 17.67 -11.69 7.05
N ARG A 210 17.63 -10.45 6.55
CA ARG A 210 18.31 -9.27 7.13
C ARG A 210 17.32 -8.15 7.46
N LYS A 211 16.43 -8.42 8.40
CA LYS A 211 15.35 -7.48 8.81
C LYS A 211 15.89 -6.14 9.33
N ASP A 212 17.08 -6.15 9.93
CA ASP A 212 17.79 -4.97 10.43
C ASP A 212 18.30 -4.04 9.31
N HIS A 213 18.32 -4.51 8.06
CA HIS A 213 18.69 -3.70 6.89
C HIS A 213 17.49 -2.97 6.26
N PHE A 214 16.26 -3.20 6.74
CA PHE A 214 15.05 -2.58 6.19
C PHE A 214 15.09 -1.05 6.25
N TYR A 215 15.50 -0.50 7.39
CA TYR A 215 15.54 0.93 7.61
C TYR A 215 16.69 1.28 8.55
N LYS A 216 17.61 2.14 8.10
CA LYS A 216 18.75 2.57 8.90
C LYS A 216 19.21 3.96 8.44
N VAL A 217 19.51 4.84 9.39
CA VAL A 217 20.08 6.17 9.12
C VAL A 217 21.20 6.41 10.12
N GLU A 218 22.39 6.74 9.65
CA GLU A 218 23.55 7.01 10.51
C GLU A 218 24.53 8.01 9.89
N ALA A 219 25.34 8.65 10.73
CA ALA A 219 26.41 9.52 10.26
C ALA A 219 27.61 8.68 9.81
N GLY A 220 27.99 8.79 8.54
CA GLY A 220 29.17 8.15 7.96
C GLY A 220 30.31 9.14 7.66
N PRO A 221 31.45 8.64 7.17
CA PRO A 221 32.64 9.46 6.86
C PRO A 221 32.41 10.54 5.79
N GLU A 222 31.56 10.26 4.79
CA GLU A 222 31.29 11.15 3.65
C GLU A 222 29.94 11.89 3.75
N GLY A 223 29.26 11.78 4.90
CA GLY A 223 27.93 12.36 5.11
C GLY A 223 26.96 11.37 5.75
N MET A 224 25.67 11.72 5.76
CA MET A 224 24.63 10.81 6.25
C MET A 224 24.49 9.62 5.30
N GLN A 225 24.51 8.41 5.85
CA GLN A 225 24.25 7.17 5.13
C GLN A 225 22.88 6.66 5.54
N PHE A 226 22.11 6.17 4.57
CA PHE A 226 20.75 5.74 4.85
C PHE A 226 20.23 4.66 3.91
N VAL A 227 19.30 3.88 4.45
CA VAL A 227 18.40 2.98 3.73
C VAL A 227 17.01 3.23 4.29
N THR A 228 16.03 3.38 3.40
CA THR A 228 14.63 3.62 3.76
C THR A 228 13.72 2.68 3.00
N ALA A 229 12.48 2.52 3.48
CA ALA A 229 11.47 1.74 2.77
C ALA A 229 11.26 2.23 1.33
N ARG A 230 11.22 3.56 1.11
CA ARG A 230 11.19 4.16 -0.23
C ARG A 230 12.38 3.74 -1.10
N GLY A 231 13.60 3.70 -0.57
CA GLY A 231 14.78 3.28 -1.33
C GLY A 231 14.67 1.85 -1.86
N TRP A 232 14.06 0.94 -1.09
CA TRP A 232 13.75 -0.41 -1.54
C TRP A 232 12.66 -0.44 -2.61
N GLU A 233 11.63 0.41 -2.50
CA GLU A 233 10.57 0.53 -3.52
C GLU A 233 11.13 1.03 -4.86
N ASP A 234 11.93 2.10 -4.82
CA ASP A 234 12.55 2.68 -6.02
C ASP A 234 13.52 1.67 -6.68
N LEU A 235 14.30 0.94 -5.87
CA LEU A 235 15.16 -0.15 -6.35
C LEU A 235 14.34 -1.27 -6.98
N SER A 236 13.18 -1.60 -6.43
CA SER A 236 12.30 -2.62 -7.00
C SER A 236 11.84 -2.27 -8.41
N GLU A 237 11.44 -1.02 -8.65
CA GLU A 237 10.96 -0.59 -9.98
C GLU A 237 12.08 -0.67 -11.03
N ILE A 238 13.31 -0.29 -10.67
CA ILE A 238 14.44 -0.39 -11.60
C ILE A 238 14.83 -1.84 -11.87
N LEU A 239 14.77 -2.73 -10.86
CA LEU A 239 15.07 -4.16 -11.04
C LEU A 239 14.09 -4.82 -12.01
N HIS A 240 12.78 -4.65 -11.79
CA HIS A 240 11.76 -5.16 -12.71
C HIS A 240 11.95 -4.65 -14.14
N THR A 241 12.25 -3.35 -14.28
CA THR A 241 12.50 -2.73 -15.59
C THR A 241 13.75 -3.30 -16.26
N TYR A 242 14.82 -3.50 -15.51
CA TYR A 242 16.06 -4.07 -16.03
C TYR A 242 15.87 -5.51 -16.48
N GLU A 243 15.19 -6.34 -15.69
CA GLU A 243 14.86 -7.71 -16.09
C GLU A 243 14.05 -7.76 -17.38
N ALA A 244 13.04 -6.89 -17.53
CA ALA A 244 12.24 -6.78 -18.75
C ALA A 244 13.05 -6.35 -19.98
N LEU A 245 14.11 -5.56 -19.78
CA LEU A 245 15.02 -5.09 -20.83
C LEU A 245 16.23 -6.01 -21.03
N GLY A 246 16.37 -7.09 -20.25
CA GLY A 246 17.55 -7.96 -20.27
C GLY A 246 18.83 -7.31 -19.72
N LEU A 247 18.70 -6.26 -18.91
CA LEU A 247 19.80 -5.58 -18.22
C LEU A 247 20.03 -6.18 -16.82
N THR A 248 21.23 -6.02 -16.28
CA THR A 248 21.59 -6.47 -14.93
C THR A 248 21.95 -5.28 -14.05
N ALA A 249 21.36 -5.21 -12.86
CA ALA A 249 21.76 -4.21 -11.86
C ALA A 249 23.03 -4.68 -11.14
N ASP A 250 24.08 -3.86 -11.20
CA ASP A 250 25.31 -4.10 -10.46
C ASP A 250 25.31 -3.39 -9.10
N ARG A 251 26.42 -3.50 -8.39
CA ARG A 251 26.60 -2.87 -7.08
C ARG A 251 26.48 -1.34 -7.13
N GLU A 252 26.91 -0.70 -8.22
CA GLU A 252 26.84 0.76 -8.35
C GLU A 252 25.39 1.20 -8.49
N VAL A 253 24.61 0.51 -9.33
CA VAL A 253 23.17 0.76 -9.47
C VAL A 253 22.45 0.57 -8.14
N VAL A 254 22.70 -0.52 -7.42
CA VAL A 254 22.10 -0.75 -6.09
C VAL A 254 22.45 0.39 -5.12
N GLY A 255 23.70 0.85 -5.12
CA GLY A 255 24.17 1.94 -4.24
C GLY A 255 23.54 3.30 -4.51
N GLN A 256 22.99 3.55 -5.71
CA GLN A 256 22.27 4.78 -6.03
C GLN A 256 20.94 4.90 -5.25
N TYR A 257 20.31 3.77 -4.94
CA TYR A 257 19.03 3.70 -4.21
C TYR A 257 19.25 3.41 -2.72
N LEU A 258 20.19 2.53 -2.40
CA LEU A 258 20.57 2.19 -1.03
C LEU A 258 21.84 2.92 -0.64
N GLN A 259 21.71 4.15 -0.14
CA GLN A 259 22.84 5.05 0.18
C GLN A 259 23.57 4.68 1.48
N MET A 260 23.74 3.37 1.71
CA MET A 260 24.56 2.80 2.77
C MET A 260 25.45 1.72 2.16
N PRO A 261 26.74 2.00 1.91
CA PRO A 261 27.61 1.13 1.12
C PRO A 261 27.71 -0.33 1.61
N ALA A 262 27.58 -0.56 2.92
CA ALA A 262 27.58 -1.88 3.50
C ALA A 262 26.35 -2.70 3.11
N ILE A 263 25.15 -2.13 3.27
CA ILE A 263 23.88 -2.78 2.91
C ILE A 263 23.77 -2.93 1.39
N ALA A 264 24.14 -1.91 0.62
CA ALA A 264 24.12 -1.97 -0.84
C ALA A 264 25.01 -3.09 -1.39
N LYS A 265 26.22 -3.25 -0.83
CA LYS A 265 27.12 -4.34 -1.20
C LYS A 265 26.53 -5.71 -0.87
N ASP A 266 25.99 -5.85 0.35
CA ASP A 266 25.43 -7.11 0.83
C ASP A 266 24.21 -7.52 -0.01
N PHE A 267 23.32 -6.59 -0.32
CA PHE A 267 22.18 -6.84 -1.21
C PHE A 267 22.62 -7.14 -2.66
N ALA A 268 23.59 -6.42 -3.22
CA ALA A 268 24.07 -6.69 -4.58
C ALA A 268 24.64 -8.12 -4.71
N ASN A 269 25.42 -8.57 -3.72
CA ASN A 269 25.90 -9.95 -3.67
C ASN A 269 24.74 -10.95 -3.55
N TYR A 270 23.73 -10.63 -2.72
CA TYR A 270 22.55 -11.47 -2.59
C TYR A 270 21.75 -11.55 -3.89
N LEU A 271 21.64 -10.46 -4.66
CA LEU A 271 20.93 -10.43 -5.94
C LEU A 271 21.56 -11.39 -6.96
N GLU A 272 22.90 -11.48 -7.00
CA GLU A 272 23.61 -12.46 -7.82
C GLU A 272 23.30 -13.90 -7.38
N LEU A 273 23.28 -14.16 -6.07
CA LEU A 273 22.91 -15.47 -5.51
C LEU A 273 21.44 -15.82 -5.82
N TYR A 274 20.53 -14.86 -5.70
CA TYR A 274 19.12 -15.03 -6.01
C TYR A 274 18.93 -15.42 -7.49
N ALA A 275 19.63 -14.75 -8.41
CA ALA A 275 19.63 -15.10 -9.82
C ALA A 275 20.24 -16.49 -10.08
N LYS A 276 21.30 -16.86 -9.35
CA LYS A 276 21.90 -18.20 -9.40
C LYS A 276 20.89 -19.26 -8.94
N TYR A 277 20.23 -19.08 -7.80
CA TYR A 277 19.25 -20.04 -7.28
C TYR A 277 18.06 -20.19 -8.22
N ARG A 278 17.56 -19.09 -8.81
CA ARG A 278 16.51 -19.15 -9.84
C ARG A 278 16.88 -20.08 -11.00
N ARG A 279 18.15 -20.05 -11.44
CA ARG A 279 18.67 -20.91 -12.53
C ARG A 279 18.93 -22.35 -12.09
N VAL A 280 19.43 -22.55 -10.88
CA VAL A 280 19.77 -23.89 -10.35
C VAL A 280 18.51 -24.68 -10.04
N TYR A 281 17.58 -24.09 -9.29
CA TYR A 281 16.35 -24.76 -8.86
C TYR A 281 15.26 -24.75 -9.93
N ARG A 282 15.41 -23.94 -10.98
CA ARG A 282 14.49 -23.87 -12.13
C ARG A 282 13.03 -23.77 -11.68
N VAL A 283 12.71 -22.66 -11.02
CA VAL A 283 11.43 -22.42 -10.34
C VAL A 283 10.21 -22.71 -11.23
N GLU A 284 10.28 -22.41 -12.53
CA GLU A 284 9.19 -22.72 -13.46
C GLU A 284 8.96 -24.24 -13.60
N GLU A 285 10.00 -25.07 -13.58
CA GLU A 285 9.84 -26.54 -13.60
C GLU A 285 9.23 -27.05 -12.30
N ILE A 286 9.54 -26.42 -11.16
CA ILE A 286 8.90 -26.72 -9.87
C ILE A 286 7.40 -26.44 -9.95
N LEU A 287 7.01 -25.24 -10.39
CA LEU A 287 5.61 -24.84 -10.45
C LEU A 287 4.81 -25.63 -11.49
N ASN A 288 5.44 -26.05 -12.58
CA ASN A 288 4.81 -26.91 -13.60
C ASN A 288 4.76 -28.39 -13.22
N GLY A 289 5.28 -28.80 -12.05
CA GLY A 289 5.22 -30.19 -11.60
C GLY A 289 6.25 -31.12 -12.25
N SER A 290 7.30 -30.56 -12.84
CA SER A 290 8.31 -31.28 -13.62
C SER A 290 9.72 -31.19 -13.02
N TRP A 291 9.85 -30.98 -11.70
CA TRP A 291 11.15 -30.88 -11.06
C TRP A 291 11.90 -32.22 -11.03
N GLU A 292 13.22 -32.15 -11.09
CA GLU A 292 14.07 -33.31 -10.89
C GLU A 292 14.21 -33.62 -9.39
N ALA A 293 14.09 -34.88 -8.98
CA ALA A 293 14.28 -35.30 -7.57
C ALA A 293 15.65 -34.90 -6.98
N LEU A 294 16.64 -34.66 -7.84
CA LEU A 294 17.94 -34.09 -7.42
C LEU A 294 17.76 -32.70 -6.81
N ARG A 295 16.88 -31.85 -7.34
CA ARG A 295 16.62 -30.49 -6.83
C ARG A 295 16.01 -30.51 -5.43
N ALA A 296 15.09 -31.45 -5.19
CA ALA A 296 14.52 -31.63 -3.87
C ALA A 296 15.59 -32.03 -2.84
N ARG A 297 16.50 -32.93 -3.22
CA ARG A 297 17.64 -33.34 -2.38
C ARG A 297 18.66 -32.23 -2.17
N GLU A 298 18.94 -31.44 -3.20
CA GLU A 298 19.82 -30.26 -3.11
C GLU A 298 19.23 -29.25 -2.12
N LEU A 299 17.93 -28.95 -2.22
CA LEU A 299 17.24 -28.04 -1.30
C LEU A 299 17.24 -28.59 0.13
N ALA A 300 17.00 -29.89 0.31
CA ALA A 300 17.01 -30.54 1.62
C ALA A 300 18.36 -30.35 2.35
N ALA A 301 19.46 -30.48 1.61
CA ALA A 301 20.83 -30.35 2.10
C ALA A 301 21.34 -28.90 2.19
N ALA A 302 20.62 -27.94 1.60
CA ALA A 302 21.01 -26.54 1.56
C ALA A 302 21.01 -25.89 2.97
N PRO A 303 21.82 -24.85 3.20
CA PRO A 303 21.72 -24.05 4.41
C PRO A 303 20.38 -23.31 4.48
N PHE A 304 19.96 -22.95 5.69
CA PHE A 304 18.67 -22.30 5.95
C PHE A 304 18.44 -21.04 5.08
N ASP A 305 19.45 -20.19 4.93
CA ASP A 305 19.35 -18.97 4.11
C ASP A 305 19.07 -19.27 2.63
N GLU A 306 19.66 -20.34 2.08
CA GLU A 306 19.39 -20.79 0.71
C GLU A 306 17.98 -21.35 0.59
N LYS A 307 17.52 -22.11 1.57
CA LYS A 307 16.12 -22.59 1.61
C LYS A 307 15.13 -21.42 1.60
N LEU A 308 15.36 -20.40 2.43
CA LEU A 308 14.53 -19.19 2.45
C LEU A 308 14.56 -18.44 1.11
N SER A 309 15.73 -18.35 0.45
CA SER A 309 15.82 -17.76 -0.89
C SER A 309 14.99 -18.52 -1.93
N VAL A 310 15.02 -19.86 -1.90
CA VAL A 310 14.23 -20.69 -2.83
C VAL A 310 12.73 -20.58 -2.52
N LEU A 311 12.34 -20.56 -1.24
CA LEU A 311 10.97 -20.28 -0.85
C LEU A 311 10.51 -18.91 -1.36
N GLY A 312 11.33 -17.87 -1.19
CA GLY A 312 11.02 -16.52 -1.66
C GLY A 312 10.85 -16.45 -3.19
N LEU A 313 11.65 -17.20 -3.95
CA LEU A 313 11.49 -17.36 -5.40
C LEU A 313 10.14 -18.00 -5.78
N VAL A 314 9.78 -19.10 -5.11
CA VAL A 314 8.50 -19.80 -5.33
C VAL A 314 7.33 -18.90 -4.93
N LEU A 315 7.38 -18.26 -3.77
CA LEU A 315 6.36 -17.32 -3.28
C LEU A 315 6.17 -16.13 -4.23
N SER A 316 7.26 -15.56 -4.77
CA SER A 316 7.18 -14.46 -5.75
C SER A 316 6.37 -14.87 -6.98
N ARG A 317 6.67 -16.05 -7.54
CA ARG A 317 5.99 -16.56 -8.73
C ARG A 317 4.54 -16.96 -8.46
N LEU A 318 4.24 -17.53 -7.29
CA LEU A 318 2.88 -17.79 -6.84
C LEU A 318 2.07 -16.51 -6.68
N ASN A 319 2.67 -15.48 -6.07
CA ASN A 319 2.02 -14.16 -5.92
C ASN A 319 1.77 -13.49 -7.27
N GLU A 320 2.68 -13.63 -8.24
CA GLU A 320 2.48 -13.15 -9.61
C GLU A 320 1.34 -13.88 -10.33
N SER A 321 1.28 -15.21 -10.25
CA SER A 321 0.18 -16.01 -10.83
C SER A 321 -1.17 -15.67 -10.17
N ALA A 322 -1.21 -15.63 -8.83
CA ALA A 322 -2.42 -15.26 -8.09
C ALA A 322 -2.87 -13.82 -8.38
N ARG A 323 -1.93 -12.89 -8.58
CA ARG A 323 -2.21 -11.52 -9.00
C ARG A 323 -2.83 -11.47 -10.40
N ALA A 324 -2.33 -12.28 -11.34
CA ALA A 324 -2.91 -12.36 -12.69
C ALA A 324 -4.34 -12.91 -12.65
N ALA A 325 -4.58 -13.98 -11.87
CA ALA A 325 -5.92 -14.53 -11.64
C ALA A 325 -6.86 -13.48 -11.00
N TRP A 326 -6.38 -12.74 -10.00
CA TRP A 326 -7.12 -11.63 -9.37
C TRP A 326 -7.46 -10.53 -10.38
N GLN A 327 -6.51 -10.11 -11.22
CA GLN A 327 -6.76 -9.07 -12.21
C GLN A 327 -7.83 -9.48 -13.22
N LEU A 328 -7.79 -10.72 -13.70
CA LEU A 328 -8.80 -11.27 -14.62
C LEU A 328 -10.17 -11.41 -13.95
N ASP A 329 -10.21 -11.79 -12.67
CA ASP A 329 -11.44 -11.83 -11.88
C ASP A 329 -12.07 -10.43 -11.73
N GLN A 330 -11.27 -9.42 -11.36
CA GLN A 330 -11.75 -8.04 -11.25
C GLN A 330 -12.19 -7.46 -12.61
N LEU A 331 -11.44 -7.75 -13.68
CA LEU A 331 -11.80 -7.37 -15.04
C LEU A 331 -13.15 -7.98 -15.45
N ALA A 332 -13.34 -9.28 -15.21
CA ALA A 332 -14.59 -9.97 -15.50
C ALA A 332 -15.76 -9.35 -14.74
N GLY A 333 -15.57 -8.98 -13.47
CA GLY A 333 -16.57 -8.26 -12.66
C GLY A 333 -16.95 -6.90 -13.26
N LEU A 334 -15.97 -6.06 -13.61
CA LEU A 334 -16.21 -4.74 -14.21
C LEU A 334 -16.95 -4.84 -15.55
N VAL A 335 -16.50 -5.75 -16.42
CA VAL A 335 -17.13 -5.99 -17.73
C VAL A 335 -18.54 -6.53 -17.53
N HIS A 336 -18.76 -7.45 -16.59
CA HIS A 336 -20.08 -8.00 -16.28
C HIS A 336 -21.07 -6.90 -15.85
N GLU A 337 -20.66 -6.00 -14.94
CA GLU A 337 -21.49 -4.89 -14.51
C GLU A 337 -21.87 -3.95 -15.67
N SER A 338 -20.92 -3.64 -16.56
CA SER A 338 -21.22 -2.88 -17.78
C SER A 338 -22.21 -3.61 -18.69
N LEU A 339 -22.05 -4.92 -18.88
CA LEU A 339 -22.99 -5.71 -19.68
C LEU A 339 -24.39 -5.80 -19.05
N LEU A 340 -24.50 -5.81 -17.72
CA LEU A 340 -25.81 -5.71 -17.05
C LEU A 340 -26.50 -4.37 -17.33
N ARG A 341 -25.75 -3.27 -17.33
CA ARG A 341 -26.28 -1.93 -17.70
C ARG A 341 -26.69 -1.88 -19.17
N VAL A 342 -25.89 -2.46 -20.06
CA VAL A 342 -26.26 -2.63 -21.47
C VAL A 342 -27.58 -3.39 -21.57
N LYS A 343 -27.69 -4.55 -20.91
CA LYS A 343 -28.90 -5.38 -20.91
C LYS A 343 -30.14 -4.61 -20.44
N ALA A 344 -30.00 -3.81 -19.38
CA ALA A 344 -31.10 -3.06 -18.80
C ALA A 344 -31.61 -1.93 -19.71
N ALA A 345 -30.74 -1.35 -20.55
CA ALA A 345 -31.08 -0.28 -21.47
C ALA A 345 -31.48 -0.76 -22.90
N LEU A 346 -31.34 -2.05 -23.19
CA LEU A 346 -31.78 -2.65 -24.44
C LEU A 346 -33.29 -2.44 -24.67
N GLY A 347 -33.64 -2.22 -25.94
CA GLY A 347 -35.02 -1.97 -26.39
C GLY A 347 -35.35 -0.49 -26.60
N GLN A 348 -34.75 0.42 -25.84
CA GLN A 348 -34.89 1.87 -26.05
C GLN A 348 -33.74 2.45 -26.89
N THR A 349 -32.57 1.84 -26.83
CA THR A 349 -31.36 2.31 -27.50
C THR A 349 -30.59 1.11 -28.08
N PRO A 350 -29.97 1.22 -29.27
CA PRO A 350 -29.12 0.17 -29.83
C PRO A 350 -27.94 -0.18 -28.90
N ALA A 351 -27.58 -1.46 -28.83
CA ALA A 351 -26.50 -1.97 -27.96
C ALA A 351 -25.18 -1.21 -28.14
N ALA A 352 -24.80 -0.92 -29.40
CA ALA A 352 -23.58 -0.17 -29.72
C ALA A 352 -23.58 1.23 -29.07
N GLN A 353 -24.69 1.97 -29.16
CA GLN A 353 -24.80 3.32 -28.56
C GLN A 353 -24.74 3.28 -27.03
N ILE A 354 -25.33 2.26 -26.39
CA ILE A 354 -25.25 2.09 -24.94
C ILE A 354 -23.80 1.80 -24.53
N LEU A 355 -23.13 0.92 -25.27
CA LEU A 355 -21.73 0.56 -25.02
C LEU A 355 -20.79 1.75 -25.22
N THR A 356 -21.02 2.59 -26.23
CA THR A 356 -20.31 3.87 -26.40
C THR A 356 -20.49 4.80 -25.19
N ALA A 357 -21.71 4.86 -24.62
CA ALA A 357 -21.96 5.66 -23.42
C ALA A 357 -21.26 5.11 -22.17
N GLU A 358 -21.19 3.78 -22.02
CA GLU A 358 -20.42 3.12 -20.96
C GLU A 358 -18.92 3.42 -21.08
N LEU A 359 -18.35 3.34 -22.28
CA LEU A 359 -16.95 3.71 -22.55
C LEU A 359 -16.67 5.17 -22.18
N ALA A 360 -17.52 6.11 -22.59
CA ALA A 360 -17.40 7.52 -22.21
C ALA A 360 -17.55 7.73 -20.69
N GLY A 361 -18.25 6.83 -19.99
CA GLY A 361 -18.30 6.79 -18.53
C GLY A 361 -16.96 6.39 -17.91
N LEU A 362 -16.36 5.30 -18.41
CA LEU A 362 -15.06 4.81 -17.96
C LEU A 362 -13.95 5.82 -18.24
N ASP A 363 -13.93 6.47 -19.40
CA ASP A 363 -12.95 7.51 -19.75
C ASP A 363 -12.99 8.69 -18.77
N ARG A 364 -14.20 9.12 -18.39
CA ARG A 364 -14.38 10.17 -17.37
C ARG A 364 -13.86 9.73 -16.00
N GLN A 365 -14.08 8.48 -15.61
CA GLN A 365 -13.52 7.95 -14.35
C GLN A 365 -11.99 7.87 -14.40
N ILE A 366 -11.41 7.42 -15.51
CA ILE A 366 -9.97 7.36 -15.73
C ILE A 366 -9.36 8.77 -15.68
N ALA A 367 -9.96 9.74 -16.37
CA ALA A 367 -9.51 11.13 -16.37
C ALA A 367 -9.57 11.74 -14.96
N ALA A 368 -10.69 11.58 -14.26
CA ALA A 368 -10.85 12.06 -12.89
C ALA A 368 -9.80 11.47 -11.93
N LYS A 369 -9.51 10.17 -12.03
CA LYS A 369 -8.47 9.52 -11.21
C LYS A 369 -7.05 10.02 -11.54
N LYS A 370 -6.74 10.30 -12.82
CA LYS A 370 -5.44 10.89 -13.22
C LYS A 370 -5.28 12.31 -12.67
N GLU A 371 -6.30 13.15 -12.82
CA GLU A 371 -6.28 14.53 -12.35
C GLU A 371 -6.27 14.65 -10.82
N ALA A 372 -6.83 13.68 -10.12
CA ALA A 372 -6.75 13.56 -8.66
C ALA A 372 -5.36 13.10 -8.16
N GLY A 373 -4.40 12.85 -9.07
CA GLY A 373 -3.07 12.36 -8.69
C GLY A 373 -3.10 10.96 -8.06
N SER A 374 -4.11 10.14 -8.38
CA SER A 374 -4.28 8.84 -7.72
C SER A 374 -3.06 7.94 -7.90
N ALA A 375 -2.44 7.52 -6.79
CA ALA A 375 -1.36 6.55 -6.77
C ALA A 375 -1.83 5.08 -6.95
N ASP A 376 -3.12 4.86 -7.23
CA ASP A 376 -3.70 3.56 -7.53
C ASP A 376 -3.44 3.14 -8.99
N ARG A 377 -2.16 2.87 -9.29
CA ARG A 377 -1.71 2.39 -10.61
C ARG A 377 -2.44 1.11 -11.04
N GLN A 378 -2.77 0.24 -10.09
CA GLN A 378 -3.40 -1.05 -10.38
C GLN A 378 -4.88 -0.90 -10.73
N GLY A 379 -5.66 -0.14 -9.96
CA GLY A 379 -7.05 0.15 -10.32
C GLY A 379 -7.16 0.95 -11.61
N MET A 380 -6.20 1.84 -11.88
CA MET A 380 -6.10 2.52 -13.17
C MET A 380 -5.82 1.55 -14.33
N GLN A 381 -4.90 0.59 -14.17
CA GLN A 381 -4.66 -0.44 -15.17
C GLN A 381 -5.91 -1.29 -15.44
N LEU A 382 -6.63 -1.69 -14.39
CA LEU A 382 -7.89 -2.45 -14.52
C LEU A 382 -8.96 -1.67 -15.28
N LEU A 383 -9.17 -0.39 -14.96
CA LEU A 383 -10.14 0.45 -15.69
C LEU A 383 -9.76 0.61 -17.17
N ASN A 384 -8.47 0.80 -17.48
CA ASN A 384 -8.00 0.87 -18.87
C ASN A 384 -8.17 -0.47 -19.59
N GLN A 385 -7.94 -1.60 -18.91
CA GLN A 385 -8.17 -2.92 -19.48
C GLN A 385 -9.65 -3.16 -19.76
N ALA A 386 -10.54 -2.82 -18.82
CA ALA A 386 -11.99 -2.91 -19.01
C ALA A 386 -12.46 -2.06 -20.19
N ALA A 387 -12.00 -0.81 -20.29
CA ALA A 387 -12.31 0.07 -21.43
C ALA A 387 -11.86 -0.56 -22.76
N ARG A 388 -10.62 -1.07 -22.84
CA ARG A 388 -10.12 -1.75 -24.05
C ARG A 388 -10.91 -2.99 -24.42
N THR A 389 -11.32 -3.80 -23.43
CA THR A 389 -12.16 -4.99 -23.66
C THR A 389 -13.52 -4.58 -24.24
N LEU A 390 -14.17 -3.57 -23.65
CA LEU A 390 -15.46 -3.08 -24.13
C LEU A 390 -15.35 -2.36 -25.50
N GLU A 391 -14.24 -1.67 -25.78
CA GLU A 391 -13.93 -1.13 -27.11
C GLU A 391 -13.83 -2.25 -28.15
N GLY A 392 -13.13 -3.35 -27.81
CA GLY A 392 -13.07 -4.54 -28.65
C GLY A 392 -14.47 -5.10 -28.95
N TYR A 393 -15.33 -5.19 -27.92
CA TYR A 393 -16.70 -5.64 -28.10
C TYR A 393 -17.53 -4.71 -28.99
N LEU A 394 -17.38 -3.39 -28.81
CA LEU A 394 -18.05 -2.39 -29.64
C LEU A 394 -17.64 -2.55 -31.11
N HIS A 395 -16.33 -2.67 -31.36
CA HIS A 395 -15.79 -2.86 -32.69
C HIS A 395 -16.35 -4.12 -33.37
N THR A 396 -16.40 -5.24 -32.64
CA THR A 396 -16.99 -6.49 -33.15
C THR A 396 -18.48 -6.32 -33.47
N LEU A 397 -19.25 -5.66 -32.61
CA LEU A 397 -20.67 -5.40 -32.88
C LEU A 397 -20.90 -4.51 -34.10
N GLU A 398 -20.07 -3.49 -34.30
CA GLU A 398 -20.17 -2.59 -35.46
C GLU A 398 -19.79 -3.30 -36.77
N LEU A 399 -18.79 -4.18 -36.73
CA LEU A 399 -18.36 -4.96 -37.90
C LEU A 399 -19.35 -6.05 -38.29
N GLU A 400 -19.81 -6.84 -37.31
CA GLU A 400 -20.65 -8.02 -37.57
C GLU A 400 -22.13 -7.66 -37.72
N ALA A 401 -22.58 -6.53 -37.14
CA ALA A 401 -23.98 -6.10 -37.09
C ALA A 401 -24.97 -7.25 -36.80
N PRO A 402 -24.76 -8.04 -35.72
CA PRO A 402 -25.54 -9.23 -35.43
C PRO A 402 -27.02 -8.90 -35.19
N ALA A 403 -27.91 -9.82 -35.58
CA ALA A 403 -29.35 -9.69 -35.37
C ALA A 403 -29.73 -9.62 -33.87
N GLU A 404 -28.98 -10.33 -33.03
CA GLU A 404 -29.10 -10.34 -31.57
C GLU A 404 -27.79 -9.84 -30.92
N PRO A 405 -27.56 -8.52 -30.82
CA PRO A 405 -26.30 -7.96 -30.34
C PRO A 405 -25.91 -8.38 -28.93
N PHE A 406 -26.89 -8.61 -28.06
CA PHE A 406 -26.61 -8.98 -26.67
C PHE A 406 -26.17 -10.43 -26.54
N ASP A 407 -26.67 -11.34 -27.37
CA ASP A 407 -26.19 -12.72 -27.37
C ASP A 407 -24.75 -12.77 -27.89
N ARG A 408 -24.41 -11.95 -28.89
CA ARG A 408 -23.01 -11.81 -29.33
C ARG A 408 -22.10 -11.26 -28.23
N LEU A 409 -22.55 -10.28 -27.45
CA LEU A 409 -21.79 -9.79 -26.30
C LEU A 409 -21.57 -10.86 -25.22
N LYS A 410 -22.52 -11.79 -25.02
CA LYS A 410 -22.33 -12.91 -24.09
C LYS A 410 -21.25 -13.88 -24.57
N GLU A 411 -21.21 -14.16 -25.88
CA GLU A 411 -20.16 -15.00 -26.46
C GLU A 411 -18.77 -14.38 -26.27
N LEU A 412 -18.62 -13.09 -26.58
CA LEU A 412 -17.36 -12.37 -26.35
C LEU A 412 -16.97 -12.34 -24.87
N PHE A 413 -17.96 -12.18 -23.98
CA PHE A 413 -17.71 -12.25 -22.54
C PHE A 413 -17.32 -13.66 -22.06
N ALA A 414 -17.80 -14.72 -22.72
CA ALA A 414 -17.41 -16.08 -22.39
C ALA A 414 -15.89 -16.30 -22.57
N GLU A 415 -15.27 -15.68 -23.58
CA GLU A 415 -13.81 -15.72 -23.76
C GLU A 415 -13.06 -15.11 -22.55
N THR A 416 -13.60 -14.02 -21.98
CA THR A 416 -13.03 -13.42 -20.76
C THR A 416 -13.18 -14.35 -19.55
N LEU A 417 -14.31 -15.06 -19.44
CA LEU A 417 -14.53 -16.05 -18.38
C LEU A 417 -13.62 -17.27 -18.52
N GLU A 418 -13.36 -17.73 -19.74
CA GLU A 418 -12.41 -18.81 -20.02
C GLU A 418 -10.98 -18.43 -19.61
N GLN A 419 -10.53 -17.21 -19.96
CA GLN A 419 -9.22 -16.72 -19.52
C GLN A 419 -9.12 -16.64 -17.98
N ARG A 420 -10.17 -16.15 -17.32
CA ARG A 420 -10.25 -16.13 -15.85
C ARG A 420 -10.16 -17.53 -15.26
N ALA A 421 -10.89 -18.51 -15.81
CA ALA A 421 -10.88 -19.89 -15.34
C ALA A 421 -9.49 -20.52 -15.54
N ALA A 422 -8.88 -20.35 -16.72
CA ALA A 422 -7.55 -20.87 -17.02
C ALA A 422 -6.47 -20.31 -16.08
N ALA A 423 -6.52 -19.01 -15.79
CA ALA A 423 -5.60 -18.40 -14.83
C ALA A 423 -5.80 -18.93 -13.40
N ALA A 424 -7.06 -19.16 -13.00
CA ALA A 424 -7.36 -19.75 -11.71
C ALA A 424 -6.84 -21.19 -11.61
N ASP A 425 -7.05 -22.01 -12.63
CA ASP A 425 -6.57 -23.40 -12.68
C ASP A 425 -5.04 -23.49 -12.69
N GLU A 426 -4.37 -22.58 -13.41
CA GLU A 426 -2.91 -22.47 -13.42
C GLU A 426 -2.38 -22.15 -12.01
N THR A 427 -2.91 -21.12 -11.34
CA THR A 427 -2.48 -20.76 -9.97
C THR A 427 -2.69 -21.93 -9.00
N GLY A 428 -3.80 -22.66 -9.14
CA GLY A 428 -4.11 -23.82 -8.29
C GLY A 428 -3.11 -24.95 -8.49
N SER A 429 -2.76 -25.22 -9.75
CA SER A 429 -1.74 -26.20 -10.12
C SER A 429 -0.37 -25.80 -9.57
N TYR A 430 0.02 -24.53 -9.70
CA TYR A 430 1.27 -24.01 -9.16
C TYR A 430 1.35 -24.14 -7.63
N LEU A 431 0.27 -23.83 -6.91
CA LEU A 431 0.21 -24.00 -5.46
C LEU A 431 0.37 -25.48 -5.08
N ALA A 432 -0.37 -26.39 -5.72
CA ALA A 432 -0.30 -27.81 -5.44
C ALA A 432 1.11 -28.37 -5.69
N ASN A 433 1.73 -28.01 -6.82
CA ASN A 433 3.07 -28.43 -7.19
C ASN A 433 4.14 -27.84 -6.27
N ALA A 434 3.99 -26.58 -5.84
CA ALA A 434 4.88 -25.97 -4.86
C ALA A 434 4.86 -26.72 -3.53
N PHE A 435 3.68 -27.05 -3.00
CA PHE A 435 3.57 -27.85 -1.77
C PHE A 435 4.16 -29.25 -1.95
N ALA A 436 3.86 -29.93 -3.06
CA ALA A 436 4.41 -31.26 -3.32
C ALA A 436 5.96 -31.27 -3.40
N PHE A 437 6.55 -30.25 -4.03
CA PHE A 437 8.01 -30.08 -4.06
C PHE A 437 8.58 -29.83 -2.66
N LEU A 438 7.93 -29.00 -1.85
CA LEU A 438 8.37 -28.70 -0.49
C LEU A 438 8.19 -29.90 0.46
N ASP A 439 7.15 -30.71 0.28
CA ASP A 439 6.94 -31.95 1.03
C ASP A 439 8.02 -32.99 0.71
N GLU A 440 8.44 -33.09 -0.54
CA GLU A 440 9.56 -33.96 -0.94
C GLU A 440 10.89 -33.45 -0.38
N SER A 441 11.10 -32.13 -0.38
CA SER A 441 12.38 -31.50 -0.04
C SER A 441 12.58 -31.30 1.46
N LEU A 442 11.52 -30.93 2.17
CA LEU A 442 11.54 -30.35 3.51
C LEU A 442 10.34 -30.83 4.35
N PRO A 443 10.16 -32.15 4.53
CA PRO A 443 8.98 -32.70 5.19
C PRO A 443 8.88 -32.25 6.65
N GLY A 444 7.74 -31.66 7.04
CA GLY A 444 7.47 -31.24 8.42
C GLY A 444 8.44 -30.19 8.98
N SER A 445 9.11 -29.43 8.11
CA SER A 445 10.14 -28.49 8.51
C SER A 445 9.55 -27.11 8.86
N GLN A 446 10.30 -26.31 9.63
CA GLN A 446 9.91 -24.93 9.96
C GLN A 446 9.78 -24.07 8.68
N GLU A 447 10.56 -24.35 7.65
CA GLU A 447 10.50 -23.68 6.35
C GLU A 447 9.12 -23.83 5.68
N LEU A 448 8.48 -25.01 5.79
CA LEU A 448 7.13 -25.24 5.26
C LEU A 448 6.08 -24.42 6.02
N VAL A 449 6.26 -24.24 7.34
CA VAL A 449 5.42 -23.37 8.16
C VAL A 449 5.56 -21.90 7.76
N ILE A 450 6.80 -21.46 7.53
CA ILE A 450 7.09 -20.11 7.02
C ILE A 450 6.40 -19.92 5.68
N PHE A 451 6.55 -20.87 4.75
CA PHE A 451 5.92 -20.81 3.43
C PHE A 451 4.39 -20.67 3.52
N ALA A 452 3.71 -21.49 4.33
CA ALA A 452 2.27 -21.40 4.53
C ALA A 452 1.84 -20.06 5.16
N THR A 453 2.61 -19.56 6.14
CA THR A 453 2.36 -18.25 6.77
C THR A 453 2.49 -17.11 5.77
N GLU A 454 3.50 -17.15 4.90
CA GLU A 454 3.72 -16.15 3.86
C GLU A 454 2.58 -16.11 2.82
N LEU A 455 2.02 -17.27 2.46
CA LEU A 455 0.85 -17.33 1.58
C LEU A 455 -0.37 -16.60 2.17
N THR A 456 -0.58 -16.66 3.49
CA THR A 456 -1.65 -15.91 4.17
C THR A 456 -1.36 -14.43 4.35
N THR A 457 -0.08 -14.07 4.40
CA THR A 457 0.35 -12.67 4.54
C THR A 457 0.21 -11.92 3.20
N GLY A 458 0.40 -12.62 2.08
CA GLY A 458 0.21 -12.08 0.74
C GLY A 458 -1.27 -11.85 0.38
N PHE A 459 -1.60 -10.64 -0.07
CA PHE A 459 -2.98 -10.29 -0.44
C PHE A 459 -3.56 -11.17 -1.56
N TYR A 460 -2.83 -11.37 -2.67
CA TYR A 460 -3.35 -12.13 -3.82
C TYR A 460 -3.41 -13.63 -3.54
N THR A 461 -2.41 -14.17 -2.85
CA THR A 461 -2.37 -15.58 -2.47
C THR A 461 -3.46 -15.91 -1.45
N SER A 462 -3.68 -15.04 -0.45
CA SER A 462 -4.79 -15.19 0.50
C SER A 462 -6.14 -15.09 -0.21
N TRP A 463 -6.34 -14.08 -1.07
CA TRP A 463 -7.56 -13.95 -1.86
C TRP A 463 -7.83 -15.20 -2.70
N TYR A 464 -6.81 -15.75 -3.34
CA TYR A 464 -6.94 -16.94 -4.16
C TYR A 464 -7.38 -18.14 -3.32
N ILE A 465 -6.70 -18.39 -2.18
CA ILE A 465 -7.02 -19.49 -1.27
C ILE A 465 -8.45 -19.35 -0.71
N GLU A 466 -8.89 -18.13 -0.38
CA GLU A 466 -10.25 -17.86 0.09
C GLU A 466 -11.32 -18.07 -1.00
N THR A 467 -10.99 -17.75 -2.26
CA THR A 467 -11.95 -17.75 -3.37
C THR A 467 -12.07 -19.13 -4.03
N PHE A 468 -10.95 -19.80 -4.27
CA PHE A 468 -10.89 -21.07 -5.02
C PHE A 468 -10.54 -22.28 -4.14
N GLY A 469 -10.00 -22.06 -2.94
CA GLY A 469 -9.51 -23.12 -2.07
C GLY A 469 -8.14 -23.66 -2.48
N CYS A 470 -7.43 -24.27 -1.54
CA CYS A 470 -6.20 -25.01 -1.81
C CYS A 470 -6.08 -26.17 -0.82
N GLU A 471 -6.33 -27.39 -1.28
CA GLU A 471 -6.33 -28.59 -0.42
C GLU A 471 -4.97 -28.81 0.25
N ALA A 472 -3.88 -28.66 -0.50
CA ALA A 472 -2.52 -28.80 0.01
C ALA A 472 -2.24 -27.82 1.16
N TYR A 473 -2.61 -26.54 0.97
CA TYR A 473 -2.49 -25.53 2.03
C TYR A 473 -3.33 -25.90 3.27
N PHE A 474 -4.58 -26.35 3.10
CA PHE A 474 -5.44 -26.70 4.23
C PHE A 474 -4.97 -27.95 4.98
N ALA A 475 -4.34 -28.91 4.30
CA ALA A 475 -3.72 -30.07 4.95
C ALA A 475 -2.59 -29.60 5.89
N HIS A 476 -1.68 -28.78 5.37
CA HIS A 476 -0.55 -28.23 6.12
C HIS A 476 -0.94 -27.31 7.26
N ASN A 477 -1.97 -26.48 7.08
CA ASN A 477 -2.45 -25.59 8.14
C ASN A 477 -3.19 -26.36 9.27
N LYS A 478 -3.89 -27.46 8.93
CA LYS A 478 -4.46 -28.35 9.96
C LYS A 478 -3.35 -29.01 10.77
N ASP A 479 -2.34 -29.57 10.11
CA ASP A 479 -1.21 -30.22 10.77
C ASP A 479 -0.45 -29.24 11.67
N LEU A 480 -0.35 -27.97 11.27
CA LEU A 480 0.16 -26.86 12.08
C LEU A 480 -0.66 -26.60 13.35
N LEU A 481 -1.98 -26.46 13.21
CA LEU A 481 -2.87 -26.26 14.35
C LEU A 481 -2.78 -27.43 15.34
N PHE A 482 -2.68 -28.66 14.83
CA PHE A 482 -2.51 -29.87 15.66
C PHE A 482 -1.13 -29.95 16.31
N ALA A 483 -0.05 -29.58 15.62
CA ALA A 483 1.30 -29.53 16.18
C ALA A 483 1.44 -28.48 17.29
N ASP A 484 0.79 -27.32 17.14
CA ASP A 484 0.74 -26.30 18.20
C ASP A 484 -0.06 -26.80 19.42
N THR A 485 -1.16 -27.53 19.20
CA THR A 485 -1.91 -28.14 20.31
C THR A 485 -1.14 -29.25 20.99
N GLU A 486 -0.43 -30.09 20.24
CA GLU A 486 0.40 -31.18 20.79
C GLU A 486 1.59 -30.63 21.58
N ASN A 487 2.26 -29.59 21.08
CA ASN A 487 3.33 -28.91 21.81
C ASN A 487 2.84 -28.20 23.08
N ALA A 488 1.64 -27.58 23.03
CA ALA A 488 1.01 -27.01 24.22
C ALA A 488 0.69 -28.09 25.26
N LEU A 489 0.12 -29.22 24.84
CA LEU A 489 -0.19 -30.36 25.72
C LEU A 489 1.08 -31.02 26.29
N LEU A 490 2.15 -31.17 25.48
CA LEU A 490 3.44 -31.67 25.95
C LEU A 490 4.10 -30.71 26.94
N GLY A 491 3.97 -29.40 26.73
CA GLY A 491 4.38 -28.36 27.66
C GLY A 491 3.63 -28.44 28.99
N GLU A 492 2.31 -28.63 28.95
CA GLU A 492 1.48 -28.84 30.14
C GLU A 492 1.82 -30.14 30.88
N ILE A 493 2.07 -31.23 30.16
CA ILE A 493 2.52 -32.50 30.75
C ILE A 493 3.91 -32.37 31.38
N ALA A 494 4.83 -31.66 30.73
CA ALA A 494 6.17 -31.38 31.27
C ALA A 494 6.10 -30.49 32.53
N ALA A 495 5.25 -29.46 32.52
CA ALA A 495 5.00 -28.59 33.67
C ALA A 495 4.35 -29.37 34.84
N ALA A 496 3.38 -30.25 34.55
CA ALA A 496 2.75 -31.11 35.55
C ALA A 496 3.73 -32.13 36.15
N ARG A 497 4.62 -32.72 35.33
CA ARG A 497 5.69 -33.60 35.80
C ARG A 497 6.73 -32.86 36.65
N ALA A 498 7.08 -31.62 36.28
CA ALA A 498 7.97 -30.79 37.07
C ALA A 498 7.34 -30.41 38.43
N ALA A 499 6.03 -30.12 38.47
CA ALA A 499 5.30 -29.85 39.70
C ALA A 499 5.16 -31.09 40.61
N GLN A 500 5.01 -32.29 40.05
CA GLN A 500 5.04 -33.55 40.80
C GLN A 500 6.44 -33.88 41.36
N ASN A 501 7.50 -33.60 40.60
CA ASN A 501 8.87 -33.83 41.08
C ASN A 501 9.34 -32.77 42.09
N GLY A 502 8.78 -31.56 42.05
CA GLY A 502 9.05 -30.51 43.05
C GLY A 502 8.36 -30.76 44.39
N THR A 503 7.21 -31.44 44.41
CA THR A 503 6.47 -31.76 45.64
C THR A 503 7.00 -33.02 46.35
N ALA A 504 7.64 -33.95 45.63
CA ALA A 504 8.30 -35.11 46.23
C ALA A 504 9.64 -34.80 46.92
N GLY A 505 10.19 -33.60 46.73
CA GLY A 505 11.49 -33.18 47.31
C GLY A 505 11.41 -32.50 48.67
N GLU A 506 10.24 -32.08 49.14
CA GLU A 506 10.07 -31.32 50.39
C GLU A 506 9.56 -32.14 51.59
N GLU A 507 9.25 -33.44 51.44
CA GLU A 507 8.73 -34.28 52.52
C GLU A 507 9.77 -35.16 53.27
N LEU A 508 11.08 -34.92 53.11
CA LEU A 508 12.14 -35.72 53.77
C LEU A 508 13.10 -34.95 54.68
N THR A 509 12.68 -33.83 55.25
CA THR A 509 13.34 -33.23 56.42
C THR A 509 12.34 -32.88 57.51
N LEU A 510 12.01 -33.90 58.32
CA LEU A 510 11.67 -33.78 59.73
C LEU A 510 12.54 -34.74 60.53
#